data_AF-K2PPN0-F1
#
_entry.id   AF-K2PPN0-F1
#
_cell.length_a   1.000
_cell.length_b   1.000
_cell.length_c   1.000
_cell.angle_alpha   90.00
_cell.angle_beta   90.00
_cell.angle_gamma   90.00
#
_symmetry.space_group_name_H-M   'P 1'
#
loop_
_entity.id
_entity.type
_entity.pdbx_description
1 polymer ?
#
loop_
_entity_poly.entity_id
_entity_poly.type
_entity_poly.pdbx_seq_one_letter_code
_entity_poly.pdbx_strand_id
1 'polypeptide(L)'
;MTVYDRIKELADKKRVSLRQVAFDLGLGETYLYQLRKKTPNGANLEKLADYFNVSVDYLLGRSEAKPVNEPIDLAEVANSDDDDAIWETFLSAGGRPLTEKDKMGIKLLFADRWEEFRQTAKEHKEGKK
;
A
#
# COMPACT_ATOMS: atom_id res chain seq x y z
N MET A 1 8.58 -14.43 -10.22
CA MET A 1 7.65 -13.42 -10.79
C MET A 1 8.47 -12.41 -11.57
N THR A 2 8.18 -12.24 -12.87
CA THR A 2 8.88 -11.25 -13.71
C THR A 2 8.21 -9.88 -13.62
N VAL A 3 8.86 -8.84 -14.14
CA VAL A 3 8.28 -7.49 -14.28
C VAL A 3 6.99 -7.55 -15.12
N TYR A 4 6.97 -8.38 -16.17
CA TYR A 4 5.78 -8.62 -16.98
C TYR A 4 4.62 -9.18 -16.16
N ASP A 5 4.88 -10.18 -15.31
CA ASP A 5 3.84 -10.81 -14.50
C ASP A 5 3.20 -9.79 -13.54
N ARG A 6 4.01 -8.94 -12.90
CA ARG A 6 3.52 -7.85 -12.04
C ARG A 6 2.67 -6.84 -12.79
N ILE A 7 3.13 -6.38 -13.94
CA ILE A 7 2.38 -5.42 -14.77
C ILE A 7 1.05 -6.04 -15.21
N LYS A 8 1.05 -7.33 -15.56
CA LYS A 8 -0.17 -8.05 -15.91
C LYS A 8 -1.15 -8.09 -14.75
N GLU A 9 -0.70 -8.44 -13.55
CA GLU A 9 -1.55 -8.43 -12.35
C GLU A 9 -2.11 -7.04 -12.04
N LEU A 10 -1.30 -5.99 -12.17
CA LEU A 10 -1.73 -4.60 -11.95
C LEU A 10 -2.76 -4.15 -13.00
N ALA A 11 -2.56 -4.54 -14.27
CA ALA A 11 -3.49 -4.26 -15.36
C ALA A 11 -4.83 -4.99 -15.14
N ASP A 12 -4.78 -6.25 -14.72
CA ASP A 12 -5.96 -7.06 -14.39
C ASP A 12 -6.75 -6.43 -13.22
N LYS A 13 -6.06 -5.96 -12.17
CA LYS A 13 -6.67 -5.23 -11.04
C LYS A 13 -7.38 -3.94 -11.47
N LYS A 14 -6.80 -3.20 -12.42
CA LYS A 14 -7.40 -1.98 -13.00
C LYS A 14 -8.42 -2.26 -14.12
N ARG A 15 -8.64 -3.53 -14.50
CA ARG A 15 -9.49 -3.93 -15.63
C ARG A 15 -9.12 -3.26 -16.96
N VAL A 16 -7.83 -3.03 -17.17
CA VAL A 16 -7.28 -2.44 -18.40
C VAL A 16 -6.47 -3.49 -19.17
N SER A 17 -6.52 -3.43 -20.50
CA SER A 17 -5.69 -4.32 -21.31
C SER A 17 -4.24 -3.83 -21.35
N LEU A 18 -3.29 -4.75 -21.50
CA LEU A 18 -1.87 -4.39 -21.68
C LEU A 18 -1.65 -3.48 -22.90
N ARG A 19 -2.45 -3.65 -23.96
CA ARG A 19 -2.42 -2.75 -25.12
C ARG A 19 -2.81 -1.32 -24.75
N GLN A 20 -3.85 -1.17 -23.93
CA GLN A 20 -4.30 0.13 -23.46
C GLN A 20 -3.21 0.81 -22.61
N VAL A 21 -2.61 0.07 -21.69
CA VAL A 21 -1.50 0.58 -20.86
C VAL A 21 -0.32 1.04 -21.74
N ALA A 22 0.04 0.27 -22.76
CA ALA A 22 1.10 0.67 -23.69
C ALA A 22 0.72 1.97 -24.45
N PHE A 23 -0.53 2.05 -24.92
CA PHE A 23 -1.04 3.23 -25.61
C PHE A 23 -1.04 4.48 -24.72
N ASP A 24 -1.54 4.37 -23.49
CA ASP A 24 -1.62 5.48 -22.53
C ASP A 24 -0.24 6.04 -22.16
N LEU A 25 0.80 5.19 -22.23
CA LEU A 25 2.18 5.56 -21.94
C LEU A 25 2.99 5.98 -23.16
N GLY A 26 2.37 5.99 -24.35
CA GLY A 26 3.05 6.27 -25.62
C GLY A 26 4.12 5.22 -25.97
N LEU A 27 3.93 3.98 -25.50
CA LEU A 27 4.81 2.84 -25.76
C LEU A 27 4.28 2.04 -26.96
N GLY A 28 5.18 1.33 -27.65
CA GLY A 28 4.76 0.45 -28.74
C GLY A 28 3.82 -0.65 -28.24
N GLU A 29 2.82 -1.04 -29.05
CA GLU A 29 1.76 -1.98 -28.66
C GLU A 29 2.30 -3.32 -28.13
N THR A 30 3.43 -3.78 -28.68
CA THR A 30 4.08 -5.04 -28.27
C THR A 30 5.04 -4.88 -27.10
N TYR A 31 5.29 -3.66 -26.63
CA TYR A 31 6.36 -3.35 -25.67
C TYR A 31 6.23 -4.17 -24.39
N LEU A 32 5.03 -4.18 -23.79
CA LEU A 32 4.80 -4.90 -22.53
C LEU A 32 5.06 -6.40 -22.68
N TYR A 33 4.73 -7.02 -23.82
CA TYR A 33 5.00 -8.44 -24.06
C TYR A 33 6.50 -8.77 -24.14
N GLN A 34 7.34 -7.82 -24.56
CA GLN A 34 8.80 -8.00 -24.59
C GLN A 34 9.41 -8.04 -23.19
N LEU A 35 8.71 -7.51 -22.18
CA LEU A 35 9.16 -7.49 -20.79
C LEU A 35 9.25 -8.88 -20.15
N ARG A 36 8.77 -9.93 -20.84
CA ARG A 36 9.01 -11.34 -20.47
C ARG A 36 10.49 -11.75 -20.61
N LYS A 37 11.23 -11.08 -21.49
CA LYS A 37 12.63 -11.42 -21.84
C LYS A 37 13.60 -10.26 -21.64
N LYS A 38 13.09 -9.03 -21.50
CA LYS A 38 13.89 -7.81 -21.42
C LYS A 38 13.48 -6.99 -20.20
N THR A 39 14.44 -6.33 -19.59
CA THR A 39 14.19 -5.33 -18.56
C THR A 39 13.88 -3.98 -19.21
N PRO A 40 12.85 -3.25 -18.75
CA PRO A 40 12.61 -1.87 -19.18
C PRO A 40 13.84 -0.98 -18.94
N ASN A 41 13.98 0.10 -19.72
CA ASN A 41 14.89 1.18 -19.34
C ASN A 41 14.30 1.97 -18.17
N GLY A 42 15.14 2.77 -17.47
CA GLY A 42 14.71 3.54 -16.30
C GLY A 42 13.49 4.43 -16.58
N ALA A 43 13.52 5.17 -17.68
CA ALA A 43 12.44 6.10 -18.05
C ALA A 43 11.08 5.39 -18.26
N ASN A 44 11.05 4.23 -18.91
CA ASN A 44 9.81 3.50 -19.11
C ASN A 44 9.36 2.79 -17.83
N LEU A 45 10.30 2.39 -16.98
CA LEU A 45 10.01 1.78 -15.69
C LEU A 45 9.36 2.77 -14.74
N GLU A 46 9.85 4.02 -14.70
CA GLU A 46 9.23 5.14 -13.97
C GLU A 46 7.82 5.41 -14.46
N LYS A 47 7.62 5.54 -15.78
CA LYS A 47 6.28 5.72 -16.37
C LYS A 47 5.29 4.62 -15.96
N LEU A 48 5.74 3.38 -15.95
CA LEU A 48 4.92 2.24 -15.53
C LEU A 48 4.60 2.30 -14.03
N ALA A 49 5.59 2.65 -13.20
CA ALA A 49 5.42 2.82 -11.77
C ALA A 49 4.39 3.90 -11.44
N ASP A 50 4.51 5.08 -12.08
CA ASP A 50 3.59 6.20 -11.93
C ASP A 50 2.18 5.84 -12.39
N TYR A 51 2.04 5.17 -13.54
CA TYR A 51 0.75 4.74 -14.07
C TYR A 51 -0.01 3.82 -13.13
N PHE A 52 0.70 2.90 -12.47
CA PHE A 52 0.10 1.97 -11.52
C PHE A 52 0.11 2.47 -10.07
N ASN A 53 0.70 3.64 -9.82
CA ASN A 53 0.90 4.20 -8.47
C ASN A 53 1.60 3.22 -7.53
N VAL A 54 2.70 2.63 -8.01
CA VAL A 54 3.57 1.70 -7.27
C VAL A 54 5.02 2.16 -7.36
N SER A 55 5.91 1.62 -6.52
CA SER A 55 7.34 1.94 -6.63
C SER A 55 8.00 1.19 -7.80
N VAL A 56 9.09 1.75 -8.33
CA VAL A 56 9.96 1.07 -9.30
C VAL A 56 10.50 -0.25 -8.73
N ASP A 57 10.85 -0.25 -7.44
CA ASP A 57 11.34 -1.45 -6.74
C ASP A 57 10.28 -2.56 -6.63
N TYR A 58 9.00 -2.19 -6.51
CA TYR A 58 7.89 -3.15 -6.59
C TYR A 58 7.85 -3.82 -7.96
N LEU A 59 7.93 -3.06 -9.05
CA LEU A 59 7.94 -3.62 -10.42
C LEU A 59 9.14 -4.55 -10.65
N LEU A 60 10.33 -4.16 -10.17
CA LEU A 60 11.55 -4.97 -10.25
C LEU A 60 11.53 -6.17 -9.31
N GLY A 61 10.69 -6.16 -8.28
CA GLY A 61 10.63 -7.23 -7.29
C GLY A 61 11.74 -7.19 -6.25
N ARG A 62 12.28 -6.00 -6.00
CA ARG A 62 13.28 -5.77 -4.96
C ARG A 62 12.65 -5.58 -3.58
N SER A 63 11.34 -5.29 -3.55
CA SER A 63 10.55 -5.20 -2.33
C SER A 63 9.25 -6.00 -2.48
N GLU A 64 8.95 -6.89 -1.52
CA GLU A 64 7.58 -7.42 -1.31
C GLU A 64 6.62 -6.36 -0.72
N ALA A 65 7.02 -5.09 -0.73
CA ALA A 65 6.30 -4.02 -0.04
C ALA A 65 4.98 -3.69 -0.75
N LYS A 66 3.92 -3.89 0.02
CA LYS A 66 2.53 -3.47 -0.17
C LYS A 66 2.42 -2.01 -0.62
N PRO A 67 1.30 -1.61 -1.25
CA PRO A 67 1.10 -0.23 -1.71
C PRO A 67 1.46 0.78 -0.61
N VAL A 68 2.18 1.82 -1.01
CA VAL A 68 2.72 2.89 -0.13
C VAL A 68 1.62 3.67 0.61
N ASN A 69 0.34 3.44 0.27
CA ASN A 69 -0.82 4.18 0.77
C ASN A 69 -1.88 3.27 1.41
N GLU A 70 -1.51 2.17 2.08
CA GLU A 70 -2.46 1.53 3.01
C GLU A 70 -2.63 2.44 4.24
N PRO A 71 -3.86 2.74 4.68
CA PRO A 71 -4.09 3.45 5.93
C PRO A 71 -3.40 2.72 7.07
N ILE A 72 -2.65 3.45 7.88
CA ILE A 72 -1.99 2.90 9.07
C ILE A 72 -3.09 2.58 10.09
N ASP A 73 -3.12 1.33 10.57
CA ASP A 73 -4.03 0.93 11.64
C ASP A 73 -3.48 1.43 12.99
N LEU A 74 -4.05 2.51 13.50
CA LEU A 74 -3.64 3.10 14.79
C LEU A 74 -3.88 2.15 15.98
N ALA A 75 -4.77 1.16 15.86
CA ALA A 75 -4.96 0.17 16.91
C ALA A 75 -3.77 -0.79 16.97
N GLU A 76 -3.23 -1.22 15.83
CA GLU A 76 -2.01 -2.03 15.79
C GLU A 76 -0.83 -1.25 16.38
N VAL A 77 -0.66 0.01 15.98
CA VAL A 77 0.43 0.88 16.47
C VAL A 77 0.32 1.19 17.96
N ALA A 78 -0.89 1.38 18.47
CA ALA A 78 -1.12 1.63 19.89
C ALA A 78 -0.77 0.44 20.78
N ASN A 79 -0.92 -0.79 20.25
CA ASN A 79 -0.65 -2.04 20.95
C ASN A 79 0.77 -2.57 20.74
N SER A 80 1.51 -2.05 19.76
CA SER A 80 2.94 -2.35 19.59
C SER A 80 3.76 -1.51 20.56
N ASP A 81 4.04 -2.06 21.74
CA ASP A 81 4.77 -1.34 22.79
C ASP A 81 6.27 -1.12 22.49
N ASP A 82 6.84 -1.88 21.54
CA ASP A 82 8.30 -1.94 21.31
C ASP A 82 8.77 -1.37 19.96
N ASP A 83 7.89 -0.79 19.14
CA ASP A 83 8.23 -0.39 17.77
C ASP A 83 8.30 1.15 17.59
N ASP A 84 9.30 1.77 18.25
CA ASP A 84 9.61 3.20 18.10
C ASP A 84 9.81 3.61 16.63
N ALA A 85 10.28 2.67 15.81
CA ALA A 85 10.45 2.86 14.38
C ALA A 85 9.13 3.25 13.68
N ILE A 86 7.98 2.74 14.15
CA ILE A 86 6.68 3.08 13.56
C ILE A 86 6.28 4.51 13.91
N TRP A 87 6.44 4.90 15.18
CA TRP A 87 6.10 6.24 15.68
C TRP A 87 6.94 7.34 15.04
N GLU A 88 8.20 7.05 14.71
CA GLU A 88 9.12 8.03 14.12
C GLU A 88 9.08 8.07 12.59
N THR A 89 8.88 6.91 11.94
CA THR A 89 9.00 6.80 10.47
C THR A 89 7.67 7.03 9.76
N PHE A 90 6.56 6.59 10.36
CA PHE A 90 5.27 6.49 9.64
C PHE A 90 4.20 7.46 10.16
N LEU A 91 4.33 7.97 11.39
CA LEU A 91 3.33 8.86 11.99
C LEU A 91 3.89 10.28 12.20
N SER A 92 3.11 11.28 11.78
CA SER A 92 3.43 12.68 12.04
C SER A 92 2.17 13.51 12.24
N ALA A 93 2.29 14.59 13.00
CA ALA A 93 1.24 15.59 13.19
C ALA A 93 1.75 16.94 12.66
N GLY A 94 1.11 17.46 11.60
CA GLY A 94 1.54 18.72 10.98
C GLY A 94 2.96 18.66 10.39
N GLY A 95 3.39 17.47 9.94
CA GLY A 95 4.74 17.26 9.37
C GLY A 95 5.87 17.19 10.39
N ARG A 96 5.54 17.06 11.69
CA ARG A 96 6.51 16.88 12.77
C ARG A 96 6.32 15.53 13.46
N PRO A 97 7.38 14.96 14.07
CA PRO A 97 7.26 13.78 14.92
C PRO A 97 6.22 14.02 16.03
N LEU A 98 5.48 12.96 16.36
CA LEU A 98 4.52 13.00 17.46
C LEU A 98 5.24 13.25 18.79
N THR A 99 4.66 14.11 19.62
CA THR A 99 5.17 14.27 20.99
C THR A 99 4.78 13.07 21.84
N GLU A 100 5.49 12.83 22.94
CA GLU A 100 5.14 11.78 23.91
C GLU A 100 3.69 11.88 24.39
N LYS A 101 3.18 13.10 24.53
CA LYS A 101 1.78 13.35 24.89
C LYS A 101 0.81 12.87 23.79
N ASP A 102 1.15 13.09 22.52
CA ASP A 102 0.32 12.67 21.40
C ASP A 102 0.34 11.15 21.26
N LYS A 103 1.51 10.52 21.42
CA LYS A 103 1.67 9.06 21.45
C LYS A 103 0.81 8.44 22.56
N MET A 104 0.88 9.00 23.78
CA MET A 104 0.05 8.56 24.90
C MET A 104 -1.45 8.76 24.64
N GLY A 105 -1.83 9.86 23.98
CA GLY A 105 -3.23 10.08 23.58
C GLY A 105 -3.73 9.03 22.60
N ILE A 106 -2.92 8.69 21.59
CA ILE A 106 -3.24 7.63 20.63
C ILE A 106 -3.29 6.28 21.33
N LYS A 107 -2.30 5.94 22.18
CA LYS A 107 -2.35 4.73 23.01
C LYS A 107 -3.62 4.68 23.85
N LEU A 108 -3.97 5.75 24.57
CA LEU A 108 -5.17 5.76 25.39
C LEU A 108 -6.47 5.56 24.59
N LEU A 109 -6.54 6.11 23.38
CA LEU A 109 -7.72 6.00 22.53
C LEU A 109 -7.87 4.62 21.87
N PHE A 110 -6.75 3.94 21.59
CA PHE A 110 -6.71 2.76 20.71
C PHE A 110 -6.10 1.49 21.32
N ALA A 111 -5.33 1.58 22.43
CA ALA A 111 -4.62 0.45 23.03
C ALA A 111 -5.51 -0.57 23.74
N ASP A 112 -6.78 -0.26 24.06
CA ASP A 112 -7.60 -1.22 24.84
C ASP A 112 -9.10 -1.22 24.52
N ARG A 113 -9.53 -0.66 23.38
CA ARG A 113 -10.96 -0.61 23.02
C ARG A 113 -11.43 -1.64 21.98
N TRP A 114 -10.52 -2.47 21.46
CA TRP A 114 -10.80 -3.33 20.33
C TRP A 114 -11.68 -4.55 20.67
N GLU A 115 -11.64 -5.02 21.91
CA GLU A 115 -12.51 -6.10 22.40
C GLU A 115 -13.96 -5.61 22.58
N GLU A 116 -14.13 -4.43 23.18
CA GLU A 116 -15.43 -3.81 23.46
C GLU A 116 -16.22 -3.46 22.19
N PHE A 117 -15.54 -2.94 21.16
CA PHE A 117 -16.16 -2.63 19.88
C PHE A 117 -16.55 -3.88 19.07
N ARG A 118 -15.77 -4.97 19.15
CA ARG A 118 -16.13 -6.25 18.52
C ARG A 118 -17.34 -6.90 19.19
N GLN A 119 -17.47 -6.76 20.50
CA GLN A 119 -18.59 -7.31 21.26
C GLN A 119 -19.89 -6.54 21.00
N THR A 120 -19.85 -5.20 21.08
CA THR A 120 -21.01 -4.34 20.74
C THR A 120 -21.44 -4.46 19.27
N ALA A 121 -20.52 -4.61 18.33
CA ALA A 121 -20.84 -4.84 16.92
C ALA A 121 -21.47 -6.23 16.64
N LYS A 122 -21.12 -7.26 17.43
CA LYS A 122 -21.77 -8.58 17.36
C LYS A 122 -23.20 -8.52 17.93
N GLU A 123 -23.37 -7.88 19.09
CA GLU A 123 -24.68 -7.73 19.75
C GLU A 123 -25.69 -6.95 18.90
N HIS A 124 -25.25 -5.86 18.24
CA HIS A 124 -26.10 -5.09 17.32
C HIS A 124 -26.53 -5.85 16.05
N LYS A 125 -25.79 -6.89 15.66
CA LYS A 125 -26.08 -7.73 14.49
C LYS A 125 -27.07 -8.84 14.82
N GLU A 126 -27.11 -9.29 16.08
CA GLU A 126 -28.03 -10.33 16.57
C GLU A 126 -29.36 -9.74 17.06
N GLY A 127 -29.37 -8.53 17.61
CA GLY A 127 -30.61 -7.83 18.03
C GLY A 127 -31.47 -7.23 16.89
N LYS A 128 -31.10 -7.45 15.63
CA LYS A 128 -31.86 -7.04 14.43
C LYS A 128 -32.45 -8.22 13.64
N LYS A 129 -32.54 -9.42 14.23
CA LYS A 129 -33.29 -10.56 13.69
C LYS A 129 -34.60 -10.78 14.43
#